data_AF-A0A9Q0MQG1-F1
#
_entry.id   AF-A0A9Q0MQG1-F1
#
_cell.length_a   1.000
_cell.length_b   1.000
_cell.length_c   1.000
_cell.angle_alpha   90.00
_cell.angle_beta   90.00
_cell.angle_gamma   90.00
#
_symmetry.space_group_name_H-M   'P 1'
#
loop_
_entity.id
_entity.type
_entity.pdbx_description
1 polymer ?
#
loop_
_entity_poly.entity_id
_entity_poly.type
_entity_poly.pdbx_seq_one_letter_code
_entity_poly.pdbx_strand_id
1 'polypeptide(L)'
;MDRHKMILVSMVVHCYSCVNSMDSNNSMLSSHNNNSPAMLQSNVSNNGKSDTVSSVVQVDAGEHDLNQIVQMCNETYRIPINYLEEMNMTGSYPDETEKLPMCFMKCYLEKVGVMSSENVIDMKAATQHFSTNEDLINSCLMEQSEIDSLDPCEYAYFLARCITMATLVDNRKEHT
;
A
#
# COMPACT_ATOMS: atom_id res chain seq x y z
N MET A 1 3.36 -26.12 -0.72
CA MET A 1 3.60 -24.72 -1.14
C MET A 1 2.96 -23.84 -0.09
N ASP A 2 3.81 -23.18 0.69
CA ASP A 2 3.44 -22.45 1.91
C ASP A 2 2.68 -21.16 1.62
N ARG A 3 1.51 -21.02 2.27
CA ARG A 3 0.68 -19.81 2.22
C ARG A 3 1.35 -18.60 2.91
N HIS A 4 2.39 -18.83 3.70
CA HIS A 4 3.22 -17.81 4.35
C HIS A 4 4.07 -16.98 3.36
N LYS A 5 4.24 -17.46 2.12
CA LYS A 5 5.04 -16.76 1.10
C LYS A 5 4.35 -15.55 0.49
N MET A 6 3.05 -15.34 0.70
CA MET A 6 2.29 -14.46 -0.18
C MET A 6 2.29 -12.97 0.19
N ILE A 7 2.50 -12.55 1.45
CA ILE A 7 2.13 -11.16 1.78
C ILE A 7 3.26 -10.14 1.67
N LEU A 8 4.48 -10.47 2.11
CA LEU A 8 5.67 -9.63 1.83
C LEU A 8 6.06 -9.66 0.34
N VAL A 9 5.77 -10.76 -0.33
CA VAL A 9 5.91 -10.89 -1.78
C VAL A 9 4.81 -10.08 -2.52
N SER A 10 3.65 -9.85 -1.91
CA SER A 10 2.53 -9.13 -2.53
C SER A 10 2.82 -7.64 -2.75
N MET A 11 3.59 -7.00 -1.87
CA MET A 11 3.97 -5.59 -2.06
C MET A 11 4.85 -5.36 -3.32
N VAL A 12 5.62 -6.37 -3.80
CA VAL A 12 6.57 -6.21 -4.93
C VAL A 12 6.21 -7.03 -6.17
N VAL A 13 5.72 -8.27 -6.05
CA VAL A 13 5.37 -9.09 -7.24
C VAL A 13 4.29 -8.41 -8.08
N HIS A 14 3.46 -7.55 -7.48
CA HIS A 14 2.44 -6.81 -8.19
C HIS A 14 2.80 -5.35 -8.50
N CYS A 15 3.82 -4.77 -7.84
CA CYS A 15 4.30 -3.42 -8.16
C CYS A 15 5.06 -3.36 -9.51
N TYR A 16 5.69 -4.47 -9.95
CA TYR A 16 6.30 -4.59 -11.29
C TYR A 16 5.27 -4.41 -12.42
N SER A 17 4.01 -4.76 -12.20
CA SER A 17 2.92 -4.58 -13.17
C SER A 17 2.32 -3.17 -13.14
N CYS A 18 2.51 -2.40 -12.05
CA CYS A 18 1.98 -1.05 -11.90
C CYS A 18 2.77 0.00 -12.71
N VAL A 19 4.10 -0.16 -12.83
CA VAL A 19 4.94 0.81 -13.56
C VAL A 19 4.70 0.75 -15.07
N ASN A 20 4.53 -0.46 -15.64
CA ASN A 20 4.32 -0.61 -17.08
C ASN A 20 3.00 0.02 -17.58
N SER A 21 2.03 0.27 -16.69
CA SER A 21 0.81 1.02 -17.00
C SER A 21 0.99 2.54 -16.90
N MET A 22 1.92 3.02 -16.06
CA MET A 22 2.16 4.47 -15.86
C MET A 22 3.00 5.11 -16.98
N ASP A 23 3.86 4.36 -17.66
CA ASP A 23 4.65 4.89 -18.80
C ASP A 23 3.83 5.08 -20.09
N SER A 24 2.66 4.44 -20.21
CA SER A 24 1.87 4.44 -21.46
C SER A 24 0.99 5.68 -21.67
N ASN A 25 0.81 6.54 -20.66
CA ASN A 25 -0.10 7.70 -20.76
C ASN A 25 0.59 9.04 -21.05
N ASN A 26 1.91 9.07 -21.29
CA ASN A 26 2.64 10.31 -21.53
C ASN A 26 3.23 10.48 -22.94
N SER A 27 2.53 9.94 -23.96
CA SER A 27 2.82 10.23 -25.36
C SER A 27 1.56 10.63 -26.11
N MET A 28 1.06 11.84 -25.86
CA MET A 28 0.47 12.70 -26.90
C MET A 28 0.26 14.11 -26.35
N LEU A 29 1.31 14.94 -26.41
CA LEU A 29 1.12 16.37 -26.45
C LEU A 29 1.94 16.98 -27.58
N SER A 30 1.28 17.20 -28.71
CA SER A 30 1.61 18.29 -29.62
C SER A 30 0.49 18.48 -30.64
N SER A 31 -0.43 19.41 -30.36
CA SER A 31 -0.62 20.61 -31.19
C SER A 31 -1.93 21.36 -30.90
N HIS A 32 -1.77 22.68 -30.77
CA HIS A 32 -2.71 23.77 -31.08
C HIS A 32 -3.67 24.34 -30.00
N ASN A 33 -3.22 25.49 -29.49
CA ASN A 33 -3.84 26.83 -29.54
C ASN A 33 -5.16 27.16 -28.80
N ASN A 34 -4.94 28.03 -27.80
CA ASN A 34 -5.55 29.36 -27.55
C ASN A 34 -7.00 29.51 -27.02
N ASN A 35 -7.03 30.35 -25.98
CA ASN A 35 -8.11 31.21 -25.44
C ASN A 35 -8.97 30.64 -24.29
N SER A 36 -8.81 31.24 -23.10
CA SER A 36 -9.87 31.35 -22.06
C SER A 36 -10.86 32.49 -22.45
N PRO A 37 -12.03 32.72 -21.80
CA PRO A 37 -12.62 32.12 -20.58
C PRO A 37 -14.17 31.80 -20.64
N ALA A 38 -14.74 31.36 -19.50
CA ALA A 38 -16.15 31.50 -19.01
C ALA A 38 -17.22 30.38 -19.21
N MET A 39 -17.72 29.88 -18.05
CA MET A 39 -19.11 29.69 -17.56
C MET A 39 -20.29 29.15 -18.45
N LEU A 40 -21.09 28.25 -17.83
CA LEU A 40 -22.56 27.94 -17.92
C LEU A 40 -23.06 26.59 -18.53
N GLN A 41 -23.71 25.79 -17.64
CA GLN A 41 -24.96 24.97 -17.70
C GLN A 41 -25.29 24.10 -18.96
N SER A 42 -25.81 22.86 -18.89
CA SER A 42 -27.15 22.45 -18.40
C SER A 42 -27.41 20.92 -18.51
N ASN A 43 -28.42 20.44 -17.78
CA ASN A 43 -28.98 19.09 -17.59
C ASN A 43 -29.46 18.31 -18.83
N VAL A 44 -29.45 16.96 -18.79
CA VAL A 44 -30.53 16.07 -19.32
C VAL A 44 -30.59 14.75 -18.53
N SER A 45 -31.79 14.43 -18.02
CA SER A 45 -32.22 13.14 -17.44
C SER A 45 -32.78 12.24 -18.54
N ASN A 46 -32.60 10.91 -18.45
CA ASN A 46 -33.59 9.94 -18.93
C ASN A 46 -33.39 8.53 -18.36
N ASN A 47 -34.51 7.96 -17.92
CA ASN A 47 -34.72 6.60 -17.40
C ASN A 47 -34.63 5.50 -18.48
N GLY A 48 -34.23 4.29 -18.07
CA GLY A 48 -34.98 3.09 -18.41
C GLY A 48 -34.25 1.90 -19.06
N LYS A 49 -34.06 0.86 -18.23
CA LYS A 49 -34.43 -0.56 -18.47
C LYS A 49 -33.37 -1.53 -19.03
N SER A 50 -32.93 -2.41 -18.11
CA SER A 50 -32.73 -3.87 -18.21
C SER A 50 -32.24 -4.44 -19.53
N ASP A 51 -31.06 -5.06 -19.53
CA ASP A 51 -31.00 -6.53 -19.56
C ASP A 51 -29.66 -7.08 -19.07
N THR A 52 -29.81 -8.13 -18.26
CA THR A 52 -28.80 -8.95 -17.61
C THR A 52 -27.94 -9.68 -18.63
N VAL A 53 -26.63 -9.44 -18.61
CA VAL A 53 -25.64 -10.47 -18.97
C VAL A 53 -24.67 -10.61 -17.81
N SER A 54 -24.86 -11.72 -17.10
CA SER A 54 -23.96 -12.28 -16.12
C SER A 54 -22.57 -12.44 -16.74
N SER A 55 -21.63 -11.64 -16.29
CA SER A 55 -20.20 -11.98 -16.35
C SER A 55 -19.73 -12.02 -14.91
N VAL A 56 -19.92 -13.19 -14.29
CA VAL A 56 -19.22 -13.53 -13.05
C VAL A 56 -17.76 -13.68 -13.43
N VAL A 57 -17.02 -12.57 -13.46
CA VAL A 57 -15.57 -12.64 -13.42
C VAL A 57 -15.26 -13.04 -11.99
N GLN A 58 -14.83 -14.28 -11.81
CA GLN A 58 -14.10 -14.68 -10.63
C GLN A 58 -12.76 -13.94 -10.67
N VAL A 59 -12.79 -12.69 -10.21
CA VAL A 59 -11.59 -11.90 -9.96
C VAL A 59 -11.07 -12.36 -8.61
N ASP A 60 -9.81 -12.78 -8.58
CA ASP A 60 -9.08 -13.02 -7.34
C ASP A 60 -9.05 -11.72 -6.54
N ALA A 61 -9.99 -11.59 -5.59
CA ALA A 61 -10.39 -10.32 -4.99
C ALA A 61 -9.36 -9.75 -4.00
N GLY A 62 -8.23 -10.42 -3.80
CA GLY A 62 -7.17 -9.97 -2.90
C GLY A 62 -6.03 -9.21 -3.57
N GLU A 63 -5.80 -9.41 -4.87
CA GLU A 63 -4.58 -8.91 -5.54
C GLU A 63 -4.78 -7.56 -6.22
N HIS A 64 -5.91 -7.39 -6.92
CA HIS A 64 -6.26 -6.15 -7.60
C HIS A 64 -6.44 -4.97 -6.62
N ASP A 65 -6.85 -5.29 -5.39
CA ASP A 65 -7.07 -4.31 -4.32
C ASP A 65 -5.76 -3.69 -3.83
N LEU A 66 -4.69 -4.47 -3.67
CA LEU A 66 -3.41 -3.97 -3.15
C LEU A 66 -2.70 -3.01 -4.10
N ASN A 67 -2.75 -3.27 -5.41
CA ASN A 67 -2.21 -2.36 -6.42
C ASN A 67 -2.96 -1.02 -6.43
N GLN A 68 -4.28 -1.07 -6.29
CA GLN A 68 -5.10 0.12 -6.19
C GLN A 68 -4.77 0.91 -4.93
N ILE A 69 -4.56 0.24 -3.80
CA ILE A 69 -4.13 0.86 -2.54
C ILE A 69 -2.78 1.56 -2.69
N VAL A 70 -1.79 0.88 -3.28
CA VAL A 70 -0.47 1.48 -3.56
C VAL A 70 -0.62 2.72 -4.44
N GLN A 71 -1.42 2.65 -5.51
CA GLN A 71 -1.68 3.80 -6.36
C GLN A 71 -2.32 4.96 -5.59
N MET A 72 -3.37 4.69 -4.82
CA MET A 72 -4.07 5.71 -4.01
C MET A 72 -3.13 6.39 -3.02
N CYS A 73 -2.24 5.62 -2.38
CA CYS A 73 -1.25 6.19 -1.47
C CYS A 73 -0.17 6.96 -2.20
N ASN A 74 0.25 6.51 -3.38
CA ASN A 74 1.27 7.19 -4.19
C ASN A 74 0.75 8.52 -4.79
N GLU A 75 -0.56 8.63 -5.05
CA GLU A 75 -1.19 9.89 -5.47
C GLU A 75 -1.06 10.99 -4.40
N THR A 76 -1.03 10.61 -3.12
CA THR A 76 -0.87 11.55 -1.99
C THR A 76 0.59 11.69 -1.56
N TYR A 77 1.30 10.57 -1.44
CA TYR A 77 2.66 10.45 -0.95
C TYR A 77 3.52 9.79 -2.02
N ARG A 78 3.98 10.60 -2.99
CA ARG A 78 4.71 10.09 -4.13
C ARG A 78 6.10 9.59 -3.74
N ILE A 79 6.30 8.27 -3.75
CA ILE A 79 7.57 7.64 -3.39
C ILE A 79 8.23 6.98 -4.60
N PRO A 80 9.58 6.90 -4.63
CA PRO A 80 10.29 6.06 -5.57
C PRO A 80 10.04 4.57 -5.30
N ILE A 81 9.97 3.75 -6.36
CA ILE A 81 9.68 2.31 -6.24
C ILE A 81 10.72 1.57 -5.39
N ASN A 82 11.99 2.00 -5.43
CA ASN A 82 13.06 1.35 -4.68
C ASN A 82 12.85 1.41 -3.16
N TYR A 83 12.05 2.35 -2.65
CA TYR A 83 11.69 2.35 -1.22
C TYR A 83 10.83 1.13 -0.87
N LEU A 84 9.88 0.77 -1.73
CA LEU A 84 9.06 -0.43 -1.52
C LEU A 84 9.88 -1.70 -1.75
N GLU A 85 10.74 -1.72 -2.77
CA GLU A 85 11.61 -2.89 -3.03
C GLU A 85 12.54 -3.17 -1.84
N GLU A 86 13.26 -2.16 -1.35
CA GLU A 86 14.17 -2.29 -0.21
C GLU A 86 13.43 -2.65 1.08
N MET A 87 12.26 -2.05 1.32
CA MET A 87 11.43 -2.39 2.47
C MET A 87 11.07 -3.88 2.47
N ASN A 88 10.72 -4.46 1.32
CA ASN A 88 10.36 -5.86 1.23
C ASN A 88 11.56 -6.80 1.31
N MET A 89 12.71 -6.38 0.78
CA MET A 89 13.92 -7.20 0.77
C MET A 89 14.65 -7.20 2.12
N THR A 90 14.66 -6.04 2.79
CA THR A 90 15.50 -5.81 3.98
C THR A 90 14.69 -5.52 5.23
N GLY A 91 13.42 -5.12 5.08
CA GLY A 91 12.60 -4.58 6.16
C GLY A 91 12.85 -3.11 6.46
N SER A 92 13.56 -2.37 5.61
CA SER A 92 13.87 -0.94 5.85
C SER A 92 13.91 -0.12 4.56
N TYR A 93 13.63 1.17 4.66
CA TYR A 93 13.82 2.12 3.57
C TYR A 93 15.30 2.46 3.35
N PRO A 94 15.67 2.82 2.10
CA PRO A 94 17.05 3.21 1.77
C PRO A 94 17.49 4.49 2.47
N ASP A 95 16.56 5.42 2.72
CA ASP A 95 16.78 6.62 3.54
C ASP A 95 15.65 6.75 4.57
N GLU A 96 15.96 6.50 5.84
CA GLU A 96 15.04 6.60 6.97
C GLU A 96 14.94 8.03 7.55
N THR A 97 15.55 9.03 6.92
CA THR A 97 15.40 10.44 7.33
C THR A 97 14.24 11.13 6.61
N GLU A 98 13.72 10.51 5.53
CA GLU A 98 12.64 11.04 4.74
C GLU A 98 11.27 10.68 5.32
N LYS A 99 10.48 11.71 5.64
CA LYS A 99 9.14 11.54 6.21
C LYS A 99 8.08 11.11 5.20
N LEU A 100 8.25 11.48 3.93
CA LEU A 100 7.25 11.23 2.90
C LEU A 100 7.03 9.71 2.65
N PRO A 101 8.10 8.88 2.54
CA PRO A 101 7.96 7.42 2.53
C PRO A 101 7.29 6.83 3.76
N MET A 102 7.57 7.37 4.95
CA MET A 102 6.91 6.91 6.18
C MET A 102 5.40 7.19 6.15
N CYS A 103 5.00 8.35 5.63
CA CYS A 103 3.58 8.68 5.47
C CYS A 103 2.90 7.84 4.37
N PHE A 104 3.63 7.41 3.34
CA PHE A 104 3.14 6.40 2.42
C PHE A 104 2.80 5.10 3.16
N MET A 105 3.69 4.62 4.03
CA MET A 105 3.44 3.40 4.82
C MET A 105 2.20 3.55 5.71
N LYS A 106 2.03 4.70 6.38
CA LYS A 106 0.80 4.99 7.14
C LYS A 106 -0.45 4.87 6.27
N CYS A 107 -0.47 5.54 5.11
CA CYS A 107 -1.59 5.45 4.19
C CYS A 107 -1.88 3.99 3.80
N TYR A 108 -0.84 3.24 3.47
CA TYR A 108 -0.98 1.85 3.08
C TYR A 108 -1.62 1.02 4.21
N LEU A 109 -1.11 1.11 5.44
CA LEU A 109 -1.63 0.39 6.60
C LEU A 109 -3.08 0.77 6.95
N GLU A 110 -3.46 2.03 6.73
CA GLU A 110 -4.86 2.45 6.88
C GLU A 110 -5.78 1.80 5.86
N LYS A 111 -5.35 1.75 4.60
CA LYS A 111 -6.16 1.21 3.50
C LYS A 111 -6.33 -0.30 3.57
N VAL A 112 -5.30 -1.02 4.02
CA VAL A 112 -5.40 -2.47 4.26
C VAL A 112 -6.08 -2.80 5.60
N GLY A 113 -6.50 -1.79 6.38
CA GLY A 113 -7.23 -1.95 7.63
C GLY A 113 -6.40 -2.41 8.83
N VAL A 114 -5.06 -2.39 8.71
CA VAL A 114 -4.15 -2.73 9.82
C VAL A 114 -4.15 -1.63 10.88
N MET A 115 -4.30 -0.39 10.46
CA MET A 115 -4.23 0.79 11.32
C MET A 115 -5.44 1.70 11.07
N SER A 116 -5.94 2.37 12.11
CA SER A 116 -6.93 3.44 11.97
C SER A 116 -6.29 4.82 11.78
N SER A 117 -7.08 5.84 11.40
CA SER A 117 -6.58 7.23 11.31
C SER A 117 -5.98 7.75 12.62
N GLU A 118 -6.43 7.21 13.75
CA GLU A 118 -5.99 7.53 15.11
C GLU A 118 -4.84 6.63 15.59
N ASN A 119 -4.17 5.92 14.68
CA ASN A 119 -3.03 5.02 14.96
C ASN A 119 -3.37 3.81 15.83
N VAL A 120 -4.63 3.39 15.87
CA VAL A 120 -5.03 2.15 16.57
C VAL A 120 -4.82 0.96 15.65
N ILE A 121 -4.13 -0.06 16.15
CA ILE A 121 -3.85 -1.30 15.40
C ILE A 121 -5.01 -2.28 15.53
N ASP A 122 -5.52 -2.77 14.40
CA ASP A 122 -6.39 -3.95 14.36
C ASP A 122 -5.51 -5.20 14.32
N MET A 123 -5.42 -5.89 15.46
CA MET A 123 -4.53 -7.05 15.63
C MET A 123 -4.88 -8.20 14.68
N LYS A 124 -6.17 -8.40 14.36
CA LYS A 124 -6.59 -9.45 13.44
C LYS A 124 -6.20 -9.11 12.00
N ALA A 125 -6.42 -7.87 11.57
CA ALA A 125 -5.98 -7.40 10.26
C ALA A 125 -4.46 -7.43 10.17
N ALA A 126 -3.73 -7.04 11.21
CA ALA A 126 -2.27 -7.05 11.27
C ALA A 126 -1.70 -8.47 11.17
N THR A 127 -2.18 -9.42 11.97
CA THR A 127 -1.73 -10.83 11.90
C THR A 127 -2.03 -11.45 10.53
N GLN A 128 -3.23 -11.19 9.99
CA GLN A 128 -3.60 -11.65 8.66
C GLN A 128 -2.72 -11.01 7.59
N HIS A 129 -2.47 -9.71 7.66
CA HIS A 129 -1.69 -8.97 6.67
C HIS A 129 -0.21 -9.32 6.73
N PHE A 130 0.41 -9.44 7.90
CA PHE A 130 1.83 -9.75 7.98
C PHE A 130 2.12 -11.26 7.99
N SER A 131 1.09 -12.13 7.95
CA SER A 131 1.23 -13.59 8.11
C SER A 131 2.07 -13.96 9.35
N THR A 132 1.82 -13.27 10.46
CA THR A 132 2.54 -13.43 11.72
C THR A 132 1.56 -13.59 12.89
N ASN A 133 2.07 -13.77 14.10
CA ASN A 133 1.27 -13.90 15.31
C ASN A 133 1.19 -12.59 16.11
N GLU A 134 0.25 -12.54 17.05
CA GLU A 134 0.01 -11.35 17.89
C GLU A 134 1.22 -11.04 18.79
N ASP A 135 1.96 -12.05 19.24
CA ASP A 135 3.11 -11.87 20.14
C ASP A 135 4.22 -11.06 19.46
N LEU A 136 4.53 -11.35 18.19
CA LEU A 136 5.51 -10.60 17.42
C LEU A 136 5.06 -9.15 17.18
N ILE A 137 3.78 -8.94 16.85
CA ILE A 137 3.23 -7.60 16.66
C ILE A 137 3.30 -6.81 17.98
N ASN A 138 2.89 -7.42 19.09
CA ASN A 138 2.97 -6.81 20.41
C ASN A 138 4.41 -6.46 20.81
N SER A 139 5.38 -7.34 20.51
CA SER A 139 6.80 -7.05 20.71
C SER A 139 7.23 -5.80 19.96
N CYS A 140 6.85 -5.67 18.69
CA CYS A 140 7.15 -4.48 17.89
C CYS A 140 6.47 -3.22 18.43
N LEU A 141 5.22 -3.32 18.89
CA LEU A 141 4.51 -2.19 19.50
C LEU A 141 5.16 -1.74 20.82
N MET A 142 5.70 -2.68 21.60
CA MET A 142 6.43 -2.37 22.83
C MET A 142 7.73 -1.62 22.54
N GLU A 143 8.50 -2.04 21.54
CA GLU A 143 9.72 -1.34 21.11
C GLU A 143 9.45 0.14 20.74
N GLN A 144 8.29 0.40 20.13
CA GLN A 144 7.89 1.76 19.76
C GLN A 144 7.42 2.59 20.95
N SER A 145 6.84 1.95 21.97
CA SER A 145 6.35 2.66 23.17
C SER A 145 7.46 3.31 23.99
N GLU A 146 8.72 2.93 23.74
CA GLU A 146 9.91 3.52 24.35
C GLU A 146 10.34 4.83 23.66
N ILE A 147 9.69 5.23 22.56
CA ILE A 147 10.02 6.43 21.78
C ILE A 147 8.95 7.51 22.02
N ASP A 148 9.27 8.47 22.89
CA ASP A 148 8.34 9.50 23.40
C ASP A 148 7.79 10.50 22.34
N SER A 149 8.20 10.42 21.08
CA SER A 149 7.90 11.47 20.08
C SER A 149 7.66 11.00 18.65
N LEU A 150 7.26 9.74 18.44
CA LEU A 150 6.93 9.29 17.09
C LEU A 150 5.69 10.01 16.58
N ASP A 151 5.82 10.65 15.43
CA ASP A 151 4.64 11.10 14.71
C ASP A 151 3.93 9.92 14.03
N PRO A 152 2.65 10.07 13.64
CA PRO A 152 1.86 8.98 13.07
C PRO A 152 2.49 8.26 11.88
N CYS A 153 3.26 8.97 11.03
CA CYS A 153 3.93 8.38 9.88
C CYS A 153 5.12 7.52 10.32
N GLU A 154 5.95 8.06 11.22
CA GLU A 154 7.09 7.34 11.80
C GLU A 154 6.61 6.09 12.55
N TYR A 155 5.53 6.21 13.33
CA TYR A 155 4.91 5.10 14.05
C TYR A 155 4.50 3.96 13.11
N ALA A 156 3.78 4.27 12.02
CA ALA A 156 3.38 3.28 11.03
C ALA A 156 4.60 2.61 10.35
N TYR A 157 5.60 3.40 9.99
CA TYR A 157 6.82 2.90 9.36
C TYR A 157 7.59 1.95 10.27
N PHE A 158 7.89 2.36 11.50
CA PHE A 158 8.68 1.55 12.42
C PHE A 158 7.98 0.24 12.79
N LEU A 159 6.64 0.21 12.76
CA LEU A 159 5.87 -0.99 13.07
C LEU A 159 6.04 -1.99 11.93
N ALA A 160 5.79 -1.53 10.70
CA ALA A 160 5.97 -2.34 9.51
C ALA A 160 7.43 -2.83 9.38
N ARG A 161 8.40 -1.98 9.71
CA ARG A 161 9.83 -2.31 9.70
C ARG A 161 10.16 -3.41 10.70
N CYS A 162 9.78 -3.25 11.97
CA CYS A 162 10.03 -4.26 12.99
C CYS A 162 9.43 -5.62 12.59
N ILE A 163 8.16 -5.63 12.16
CA ILE A 163 7.48 -6.87 11.77
C ILE A 163 8.17 -7.53 10.56
N THR A 164 8.50 -6.73 9.55
CA THR A 164 9.16 -7.24 8.33
C THR A 164 10.55 -7.77 8.64
N MET A 165 11.35 -7.06 9.43
CA MET A 165 12.68 -7.52 9.83
C MET A 165 12.62 -8.82 10.65
N ALA A 166 11.69 -8.91 11.61
CA ALA A 166 11.52 -10.09 12.44
C ALA A 166 11.13 -11.32 11.61
N THR A 167 10.16 -11.17 10.70
CA THR A 167 9.75 -12.26 9.79
C THR A 167 10.87 -12.68 8.83
N LEU A 168 11.68 -11.75 8.33
CA LEU A 168 12.86 -12.07 7.52
C LEU A 168 13.93 -12.86 8.30
N VAL A 169 14.12 -12.58 9.59
CA VAL A 169 15.05 -13.32 10.45
C VAL A 169 14.56 -14.73 10.71
N ASP A 170 13.28 -14.90 11.02
CA ASP A 170 12.72 -16.21 11.36
C ASP A 170 12.73 -17.17 10.16
N ASN A 171 12.43 -16.66 8.96
CA ASN A 171 12.56 -17.43 7.72
C ASN A 171 13.98 -17.97 7.46
N ARG A 172 15.03 -17.29 7.95
CA ARG A 172 16.41 -17.79 7.82
C ARG A 172 16.71 -18.95 8.77
N LYS A 173 16.05 -19.01 9.93
CA LYS A 173 16.26 -20.08 10.92
C LYS A 173 15.62 -21.40 10.49
N GLU A 174 14.51 -21.36 9.75
CA GLU A 174 13.84 -22.58 9.24
C GLU A 174 14.61 -23.29 8.10
N HIS A 175 15.64 -22.63 7.54
CA HIS A 175 16.47 -23.17 6.47
C HIS A 175 17.87 -23.62 6.91
N THR A 176 18.14 -23.66 8.22
CA THR A 176 19.40 -24.17 8.81
C THR A 176 19.15 -25.49 9.52
#